data_AF-T0ZUY8-F1
#
_entry.id   AF-T0ZUY8-F1
#
_cell.length_a   1.000
_cell.length_b   1.000
_cell.length_c   1.000
_cell.angle_alpha   90.00
_cell.angle_beta   90.00
_cell.angle_gamma   90.00
#
_symmetry.space_group_name_H-M   'P 1'
#
loop_
_entity.id
_entity.type
_entity.pdbx_description
1 polymer ?
#
loop_
_entity_poly.entity_id
_entity_poly.type
_entity_poly.pdbx_seq_one_letter_code
_entity_poly.pdbx_strand_id
1 'polypeptide(L)'
;GLVASACGSSSSSSSNSSSVTTAAATTAAPSASTTTAPNFASGENPPTAKVAIQETGSTLLYPLFNLWAPDYQKQFPNITITTAGTGSGTGIADAASATVDIGASDAYLSSTQTTKSPTLVNIPLAISAQEIVYNIPGVTTQLDLSGSVISKIYQGKIQYWDTGIKALN
;
A
#
# COMPACT_ATOMS: atom_id res chain seq x y z
N GLY A 1 -0.81 -6.58 -0.63
CA GLY A 1 -1.58 -5.54 0.08
C GLY A 1 -1.00 -4.23 -0.36
N LEU A 2 -1.85 -3.29 -0.78
CA LEU A 2 -1.41 -2.01 -1.32
C LEU A 2 -1.36 -0.99 -0.19
N VAL A 3 -0.28 -0.23 -0.12
CA VAL A 3 0.06 0.55 1.06
C VAL A 3 0.47 1.97 0.68
N ALA A 4 -0.13 2.95 1.36
CA ALA A 4 0.34 4.32 1.33
C ALA A 4 1.25 4.58 2.52
N SER A 5 2.40 5.20 2.28
CA SER A 5 3.25 5.70 3.36
C SER A 5 3.17 7.21 3.49
N ALA A 6 2.98 7.71 4.71
CA ALA A 6 2.87 9.13 5.02
C ALA A 6 3.73 9.48 6.24
N CYS A 7 4.24 10.72 6.29
CA CYS A 7 4.99 11.27 7.42
C CYS A 7 4.21 12.48 7.98
N GLY A 8 3.75 12.38 9.23
CA GLY A 8 3.02 13.47 9.89
C GLY A 8 3.98 14.52 10.46
N SER A 9 3.80 15.78 10.08
CA SER A 9 4.45 16.92 10.74
C SER A 9 3.53 17.44 11.85
N SER A 10 3.71 16.99 13.09
CA SER A 10 2.95 17.48 14.24
C SER A 10 3.62 18.72 14.87
N SER A 11 3.02 19.89 14.70
CA SER A 11 3.29 21.07 15.54
C SER A 11 2.73 20.84 16.94
N SER A 12 3.59 20.97 17.95
CA SER A 12 3.34 20.70 19.36
C SER A 12 2.27 21.58 20.03
N SER A 13 1.45 21.02 20.91
CA SER A 13 1.17 21.61 22.24
C SER A 13 0.40 20.67 23.19
N SER A 14 0.70 20.87 24.48
CA SER A 14 0.03 20.37 25.70
C SER A 14 0.21 18.90 26.12
N SER A 15 1.20 18.74 26.98
CA SER A 15 1.29 17.84 28.12
C SER A 15 -0.03 17.38 28.76
N ASN A 16 -0.17 16.08 28.99
CA ASN A 16 -0.55 15.62 30.33
C ASN A 16 0.03 14.23 30.61
N SER A 17 0.69 14.14 31.75
CA SER A 17 1.35 12.96 32.30
C SER A 17 0.34 11.89 32.71
N SER A 18 0.68 10.60 32.54
CA SER A 18 0.54 9.57 33.58
C SER A 18 1.12 8.23 33.13
N SER A 19 1.92 7.66 34.02
CA SER A 19 2.74 6.44 33.93
C SER A 19 1.96 5.12 33.93
N VAL A 20 2.50 4.15 33.18
CA VAL A 20 2.33 2.68 33.31
C VAL A 20 2.99 2.27 34.66
N THR A 21 2.49 1.39 35.53
CA THR A 21 2.35 -0.10 35.50
C THR A 21 1.87 -0.51 36.92
N THR A 22 1.17 -1.63 37.16
CA THR A 22 1.73 -2.93 37.65
C THR A 22 0.61 -3.99 37.76
N ALA A 23 0.98 -5.25 37.52
CA ALA A 23 0.17 -6.43 37.26
C ALA A 23 -0.60 -7.07 38.44
N ALA A 24 -1.57 -7.95 38.11
CA ALA A 24 -1.78 -9.26 38.75
C ALA A 24 -2.67 -10.18 37.87
N ALA A 25 -2.31 -11.46 37.82
CA ALA A 25 -2.96 -12.50 37.01
C ALA A 25 -4.13 -13.19 37.75
N THR A 26 -5.20 -13.55 37.06
CA THR A 26 -6.06 -14.70 37.41
C THR A 26 -6.87 -15.20 36.20
N THR A 27 -7.10 -16.51 36.20
CA THR A 27 -7.64 -17.40 35.16
C THR A 27 -9.13 -17.26 34.86
N ALA A 28 -9.53 -17.22 33.58
CA ALA A 28 -10.75 -17.85 33.01
C ALA A 28 -10.86 -17.58 31.48
N ALA A 29 -11.38 -18.55 30.73
CA ALA A 29 -11.83 -18.42 29.33
C ALA A 29 -13.25 -19.04 29.20
N PRO A 30 -14.01 -18.82 28.12
CA PRO A 30 -14.11 -17.67 27.22
C PRO A 30 -15.52 -17.05 27.25
N SER A 31 -15.70 -15.82 26.79
CA SER A 31 -17.04 -15.32 26.42
C SER A 31 -16.91 -14.46 25.18
N ALA A 32 -17.78 -14.73 24.22
CA ALA A 32 -17.75 -14.18 22.87
C ALA A 32 -17.80 -12.66 22.89
N SER A 33 -16.69 -12.03 22.52
CA SER A 33 -16.63 -10.60 22.26
C SER A 33 -17.09 -10.36 20.83
N THR A 34 -18.33 -9.90 20.68
CA THR A 34 -18.83 -9.25 19.48
C THR A 34 -17.79 -8.23 19.02
N THR A 35 -17.12 -8.53 17.90
CA THR A 35 -16.08 -7.66 17.36
C THR A 35 -16.79 -6.46 16.74
N THR A 36 -16.92 -5.38 17.51
CA THR A 36 -17.35 -4.08 16.98
C THR A 36 -16.34 -3.68 15.91
N ALA A 37 -16.82 -3.49 14.68
CA ALA A 37 -16.02 -2.95 13.58
C ALA A 37 -15.31 -1.66 14.03
N PRO A 38 -14.07 -1.39 13.57
CA PRO A 38 -13.39 -0.15 13.90
C PRO A 38 -14.25 1.02 13.41
N ASN A 39 -14.71 1.84 14.36
CA ASN A 39 -15.37 3.10 14.08
C ASN A 39 -14.30 4.06 13.56
N PHE A 40 -14.25 4.27 12.23
CA PHE A 40 -13.48 5.36 11.66
C PHE A 40 -14.13 6.66 12.11
N ALA A 41 -13.55 7.28 13.15
CA ALA A 41 -14.05 8.52 13.71
C ALA A 41 -14.10 9.59 12.61
N SER A 42 -15.31 9.84 12.13
CA SER A 42 -15.65 11.01 11.32
C SER A 42 -15.69 12.18 12.30
N GLY A 43 -14.58 12.89 12.47
CA GLY A 43 -14.43 13.80 13.61
C GLY A 43 -13.51 14.99 13.41
N GLU A 44 -13.04 15.30 12.20
CA GLU A 44 -12.38 16.57 11.93
C GLU A 44 -13.15 17.32 10.84
N ASN A 45 -13.47 18.58 11.13
CA ASN A 45 -13.96 19.51 10.11
C ASN A 45 -12.90 19.57 8.99
N PRO A 46 -13.31 19.46 7.71
CA PRO A 46 -12.35 19.59 6.61
C PRO A 46 -11.61 20.93 6.75
N PRO A 47 -10.30 20.96 6.43
CA PRO A 47 -9.50 22.17 6.54
C PRO A 47 -10.19 23.30 5.78
N THR A 48 -10.23 24.50 6.36
CA THR A 48 -10.76 25.69 5.66
C THR A 48 -9.69 26.35 4.79
N ALA A 49 -8.41 26.07 5.07
CA ALA A 49 -7.28 26.50 4.27
C ALA A 49 -7.11 25.64 3.01
N LYS A 50 -6.42 26.20 2.02
CA LYS A 50 -5.98 25.43 0.86
C LYS A 50 -4.88 24.46 1.27
N VAL A 51 -5.03 23.19 0.91
CA VAL A 51 -4.05 22.13 1.19
C VAL A 51 -3.66 21.47 -0.13
N ALA A 52 -2.35 21.32 -0.36
CA ALA A 52 -1.83 20.55 -1.48
C ALA A 52 -1.25 19.24 -0.94
N ILE A 53 -1.58 18.12 -1.58
CA ILE A 53 -1.10 16.78 -1.26
C ILE A 53 -0.41 16.23 -2.50
N GLN A 54 0.87 15.92 -2.36
CA GLN A 54 1.67 15.31 -3.40
C GLN A 54 1.71 13.80 -3.19
N GLU A 55 1.34 13.05 -4.22
CA GLU A 55 1.40 11.59 -4.27
C GLU A 55 2.29 11.14 -5.43
N THR A 56 3.12 10.13 -5.18
CA THR A 56 3.87 9.44 -6.22
C THR A 56 4.14 7.99 -5.81
N GLY A 57 4.29 7.11 -6.79
CA GLY A 57 4.79 5.76 -6.55
C GLY A 57 4.15 4.72 -7.44
N SER A 58 3.55 3.69 -6.84
CA SER A 58 3.00 2.51 -7.50
C SER A 58 2.25 2.85 -8.80
N THR A 59 2.79 2.38 -9.92
CA THR A 59 2.12 2.44 -11.22
C THR A 59 0.90 1.54 -11.28
N LEU A 60 0.81 0.52 -10.40
CA LEU A 60 -0.36 -0.34 -10.25
C LEU A 60 -1.51 0.41 -9.56
N LEU A 61 -1.23 1.24 -8.55
CA LEU A 61 -2.24 2.03 -7.85
C LEU A 61 -2.61 3.32 -8.58
N TYR A 62 -1.70 3.87 -9.38
CA TYR A 62 -1.88 5.16 -10.05
C TYR A 62 -3.23 5.33 -10.78
N PRO A 63 -3.76 4.35 -11.54
CA PRO A 63 -5.09 4.47 -12.14
C PRO A 63 -6.22 4.67 -11.12
N LEU A 64 -6.13 4.03 -9.95
CA LEU A 64 -7.12 4.17 -8.87
C LEU A 64 -6.97 5.53 -8.16
N PHE A 65 -5.74 6.02 -7.96
CA PHE A 65 -5.49 7.37 -7.46
C PHE A 65 -6.06 8.45 -8.40
N ASN A 66 -5.99 8.24 -9.73
CA ASN A 66 -6.58 9.14 -10.72
C ASN A 66 -8.12 9.15 -10.72
N LEU A 67 -8.77 8.19 -10.06
CA LEU A 67 -10.21 8.23 -9.78
C LEU A 67 -10.48 8.92 -8.43
N TRP A 68 -9.74 8.55 -7.39
CA TRP A 68 -9.94 9.08 -6.04
C TRP A 68 -9.63 10.57 -5.93
N ALA A 69 -8.53 11.04 -6.51
CA ALA A 69 -8.09 12.42 -6.36
C ALA A 69 -9.15 13.42 -6.89
N PRO A 70 -9.66 13.31 -8.14
CA PRO A 70 -10.71 14.21 -8.62
C PRO A 70 -12.01 14.14 -7.80
N ASP A 71 -12.43 12.94 -7.40
CA ASP A 71 -13.68 12.77 -6.65
C ASP A 71 -13.59 13.30 -5.21
N TYR A 72 -12.42 13.22 -4.61
CA TYR A 72 -12.14 13.84 -3.31
C TYR A 72 -12.10 15.37 -3.42
N GLN A 73 -11.45 15.92 -4.46
CA GLN A 73 -11.39 17.37 -4.70
C GLN A 73 -12.77 17.99 -4.99
N LYS A 74 -13.68 17.25 -5.65
CA LYS A 74 -15.08 17.70 -5.84
C LYS A 74 -15.81 17.89 -4.51
N GLN A 75 -15.54 17.02 -3.53
CA GLN A 75 -16.16 17.08 -2.20
C GLN A 75 -15.48 18.12 -1.31
N PHE A 76 -14.16 18.30 -1.47
CA PHE A 76 -13.35 19.24 -0.71
C PHE A 76 -12.56 20.17 -1.65
N PRO A 77 -13.18 21.23 -2.20
CA PRO A 77 -12.57 22.09 -3.23
C PRO A 77 -11.33 22.86 -2.77
N ASN A 78 -11.06 22.90 -1.46
CA ASN A 78 -9.87 23.50 -0.88
C ASN A 78 -8.66 22.56 -0.85
N ILE A 79 -8.85 21.27 -1.15
CA ILE A 79 -7.76 20.29 -1.20
C ILE A 79 -7.40 20.06 -2.67
N THR A 80 -6.11 20.04 -2.98
CA THR A 80 -5.58 19.65 -4.29
C THR A 80 -4.70 18.42 -4.07
N ILE A 81 -4.94 17.37 -4.84
CA ILE A 81 -4.14 16.14 -4.82
C ILE A 81 -3.51 16.00 -6.20
N THR A 82 -2.18 15.94 -6.28
CA THR A 82 -1.48 15.62 -7.53
C THR A 82 -0.85 14.24 -7.41
N THR A 83 -1.01 13.43 -8.44
CA THR A 83 -0.63 12.01 -8.46
C THR A 83 0.41 11.74 -9.54
N ALA A 84 1.29 10.76 -9.33
CA ALA A 84 2.30 10.37 -10.33
C ALA A 84 2.67 8.87 -10.25
N GLY A 85 2.67 8.19 -11.40
CA GLY A 85 3.08 6.79 -11.51
C GLY A 85 4.59 6.66 -11.77
N THR A 86 5.39 6.51 -10.71
CA THR A 86 6.87 6.47 -10.77
C THR A 86 7.49 5.15 -10.30
N GLY A 87 6.65 4.20 -9.87
CA GLY A 87 7.03 2.91 -9.30
C GLY A 87 7.14 2.93 -7.78
N SER A 88 6.81 1.80 -7.15
CA SER A 88 6.75 1.64 -5.68
C SER A 88 8.07 1.96 -4.97
N GLY A 89 9.22 1.70 -5.60
CA GLY A 89 10.53 2.03 -5.03
C GLY A 89 10.75 3.54 -4.89
N THR A 90 10.34 4.31 -5.90
CA THR A 90 10.37 5.79 -5.89
C THR A 90 9.42 6.33 -4.83
N GLY A 91 8.20 5.81 -4.77
CA GLY A 91 7.20 6.22 -3.77
C GLY A 91 7.68 6.06 -2.33
N ILE A 92 8.31 4.91 -1.99
CA ILE A 92 8.89 4.71 -0.66
C ILE A 92 10.02 5.71 -0.40
N ALA A 93 10.92 5.92 -1.37
CA ALA A 93 12.06 6.81 -1.19
C ALA A 93 11.63 8.27 -0.98
N ASP A 94 10.70 8.77 -1.80
CA ASP A 94 10.23 10.15 -1.77
C ASP A 94 9.38 10.45 -0.52
N ALA A 95 8.60 9.48 -0.04
CA ALA A 95 7.89 9.62 1.24
C ALA A 95 8.86 9.57 2.43
N ALA A 96 9.90 8.72 2.37
CA ALA A 96 10.94 8.65 3.40
C ALA A 96 11.76 9.94 3.50
N SER A 97 11.98 10.64 2.39
CA SER A 97 12.66 11.95 2.34
C SER A 97 11.72 13.14 2.51
N ALA A 98 10.42 12.91 2.71
CA ALA A 98 9.38 13.94 2.77
C ALA A 98 9.34 14.86 1.53
N THR A 99 9.72 14.34 0.36
CA THR A 99 9.56 15.03 -0.93
C THR A 99 8.09 15.04 -1.36
N VAL A 100 7.35 14.01 -0.95
CA VAL A 100 5.90 13.88 -1.17
C VAL A 100 5.20 13.57 0.16
N ASP A 101 3.90 13.87 0.22
CA ASP A 101 3.07 13.56 1.38
C ASP A 101 2.67 12.08 1.41
N ILE A 102 2.46 11.48 0.24
CA ILE A 102 2.03 10.09 0.07
C ILE A 102 2.95 9.36 -0.91
N GLY A 103 3.64 8.34 -0.40
CA GLY A 103 4.36 7.36 -1.20
C GLY A 103 3.51 6.11 -1.43
N ALA A 104 3.00 5.92 -2.65
CA ALA A 104 2.25 4.72 -3.00
C ALA A 104 3.17 3.53 -3.24
N SER A 105 2.87 2.38 -2.63
CA SER A 105 3.67 1.17 -2.78
C SER A 105 2.84 -0.12 -2.75
N ASP A 106 3.20 -1.06 -3.61
CA ASP A 106 2.71 -2.44 -3.57
C ASP A 106 3.48 -3.33 -2.58
N ALA A 107 4.60 -2.82 -2.06
CA ALA A 107 5.46 -3.48 -1.09
C ALA A 107 5.42 -2.74 0.24
N TYR A 108 5.36 -3.50 1.34
CA TYR A 108 5.54 -2.94 2.68
C TYR A 108 6.98 -2.45 2.87
N LEU A 109 7.16 -1.41 3.70
CA LEU A 109 8.50 -1.02 4.19
C LEU A 109 9.24 -2.23 4.78
N SER A 110 10.48 -2.39 4.35
CA SER A 110 11.42 -3.32 4.97
C SER A 110 11.83 -2.86 6.38
N SER A 111 12.32 -3.78 7.21
CA SER A 111 12.84 -3.46 8.54
C SER A 111 13.93 -2.37 8.51
N THR A 112 14.79 -2.40 7.49
CA THR A 112 15.83 -1.39 7.26
C THR A 112 15.23 -0.01 6.97
N GLN A 113 14.15 0.07 6.19
CA GLN A 113 13.46 1.33 5.90
C GLN A 113 12.74 1.88 7.13
N THR A 114 12.03 1.03 7.88
CA THR A 114 11.37 1.43 9.13
C THR A 114 12.38 1.95 10.16
N THR A 115 13.57 1.34 10.24
CA THR A 115 14.63 1.79 11.16
C THR A 115 15.20 3.15 10.76
N LYS A 116 15.36 3.40 9.45
CA LYS A 116 15.88 4.67 8.92
C LYS A 116 14.87 5.81 8.99
N SER A 117 13.59 5.51 8.83
CA SER A 117 12.50 6.49 8.80
C SER A 117 11.40 6.06 9.78
N PRO A 118 11.62 6.23 11.10
CA PRO A 118 10.72 5.70 12.13
C PRO A 118 9.34 6.35 12.15
N THR A 119 9.20 7.53 11.54
CA THR A 119 7.92 8.24 11.38
C THR A 119 7.14 7.79 10.14
N LEU A 120 7.76 7.02 9.25
CA LEU A 120 7.14 6.53 8.03
C LEU A 120 6.35 5.25 8.33
N VAL A 121 5.06 5.28 8.07
CA VAL A 121 4.15 4.17 8.37
C VAL A 121 3.50 3.64 7.10
N ASN A 122 3.21 2.33 7.08
CA ASN A 122 2.48 1.67 6.01
C ASN A 122 0.97 1.66 6.34
N ILE A 123 0.14 2.35 5.55
CA ILE A 123 -1.33 2.36 5.70
C ILE A 123 -1.96 1.58 4.53
N PRO A 124 -2.59 0.42 4.75
CA PRO A 124 -3.20 -0.36 3.68
C PRO A 124 -4.44 0.35 3.13
N LEU A 125 -4.51 0.54 1.80
CA LEU A 125 -5.63 1.22 1.14
C LEU A 125 -6.57 0.27 0.40
N ALA A 126 -6.01 -0.74 -0.27
CA ALA A 126 -6.75 -1.67 -1.10
C ALA A 126 -6.03 -3.02 -1.23
N ILE A 127 -6.75 -4.04 -1.74
CA ILE A 127 -6.18 -5.33 -2.12
C ILE A 127 -6.11 -5.37 -3.64
N SER A 128 -4.89 -5.51 -4.17
CA SER A 128 -4.62 -5.69 -5.60
C SER A 128 -4.09 -7.10 -5.88
N ALA A 129 -4.07 -7.47 -7.16
CA ALA A 129 -3.49 -8.72 -7.66
C ALA A 129 -2.59 -8.43 -8.87
N GLN A 130 -1.72 -9.38 -9.20
CA GLN A 130 -0.87 -9.34 -10.39
C GLN A 130 -1.07 -10.63 -11.19
N GLU A 131 -1.07 -10.50 -12.51
CA GLU A 131 -1.21 -11.63 -13.43
C GLU A 131 -0.02 -11.71 -14.38
N ILE A 132 0.20 -12.91 -14.94
CA ILE A 132 1.23 -13.14 -15.96
C ILE A 132 0.55 -13.10 -17.32
N VAL A 133 0.91 -12.09 -18.11
CA VAL A 133 0.43 -11.92 -19.47
C VAL A 133 1.49 -12.44 -20.45
N TYR A 134 1.08 -13.17 -21.48
CA TYR A 134 1.94 -13.75 -22.50
C TYR A 134 1.36 -13.52 -23.90
N ASN A 135 2.23 -13.49 -24.91
CA ASN A 135 1.86 -13.35 -26.32
C ASN A 135 2.32 -14.59 -27.09
N ILE A 136 1.40 -15.52 -27.33
CA ILE A 136 1.67 -16.77 -28.05
C ILE A 136 0.60 -16.92 -29.13
N PRO A 137 0.89 -16.53 -30.38
CA PRO A 137 -0.07 -16.62 -31.47
C PRO A 137 -0.63 -18.04 -31.63
N GLY A 138 -1.94 -18.15 -31.80
CA GLY A 138 -2.64 -19.43 -31.97
C GLY A 138 -3.04 -20.14 -30.67
N VAL A 139 -2.53 -19.72 -29.51
CA VAL A 139 -3.01 -20.22 -28.21
C VAL A 139 -4.24 -19.42 -27.79
N THR A 140 -5.37 -20.10 -27.62
CA THR A 140 -6.66 -19.52 -27.19
C THR A 140 -7.08 -19.93 -25.80
N THR A 141 -6.41 -20.93 -25.22
CA THR A 141 -6.63 -21.43 -23.87
C THR A 141 -5.79 -20.66 -22.86
N GLN A 142 -6.30 -20.54 -21.64
CA GLN A 142 -5.51 -20.04 -20.52
C GLN A 142 -4.43 -21.07 -20.17
N LEU A 143 -3.19 -20.61 -20.04
CA LEU A 143 -2.06 -21.46 -19.70
C LEU A 143 -1.91 -21.54 -18.19
N ASP A 144 -1.76 -22.76 -17.69
CA ASP A 144 -1.41 -23.03 -16.31
C ASP A 144 0.10 -22.87 -16.11
N LEU A 145 0.46 -21.85 -15.34
CA LEU A 145 1.85 -21.52 -15.02
C LEU A 145 2.06 -21.54 -13.51
N SER A 146 2.93 -22.44 -13.05
CA SER A 146 3.36 -22.48 -11.65
C SER A 146 4.52 -21.52 -11.38
N GLY A 147 4.70 -21.11 -10.12
CA GLY A 147 5.84 -20.27 -9.72
C GLY A 147 7.21 -20.87 -10.07
N SER A 148 7.35 -22.21 -10.03
CA SER A 148 8.59 -22.89 -10.44
C SER A 148 8.85 -22.77 -11.95
N VAL A 149 7.80 -22.92 -12.78
CA VAL A 149 7.89 -22.76 -14.24
C VAL A 149 8.24 -21.31 -14.58
N ILE A 150 7.53 -20.34 -13.99
CA ILE A 150 7.79 -18.93 -14.19
C ILE A 150 9.23 -18.60 -13.81
N SER A 151 9.71 -19.05 -12.65
CA SER A 151 11.10 -18.84 -12.22
C SER A 151 12.12 -19.39 -13.22
N LYS A 152 11.87 -20.58 -13.80
CA LYS A 152 12.74 -21.16 -14.83
C LYS A 152 12.71 -20.40 -16.15
N ILE A 153 11.56 -19.84 -16.54
CA ILE A 153 11.43 -18.96 -17.72
C ILE A 153 12.30 -17.71 -17.51
N TYR A 154 12.15 -17.00 -16.39
CA TYR A 154 12.94 -15.79 -16.09
C TYR A 154 14.44 -16.07 -15.90
N GLN A 155 14.83 -17.29 -15.53
CA GLN A 155 16.23 -17.75 -15.49
C GLN A 155 16.78 -18.17 -16.88
N GLY A 156 15.96 -18.20 -17.93
CA GLY A 156 16.35 -18.67 -19.27
C GLY A 156 16.55 -20.19 -19.38
N LYS A 157 16.07 -20.97 -18.39
CA LYS A 157 16.14 -22.44 -18.39
C LYS A 157 15.00 -23.07 -19.19
N ILE A 158 13.84 -22.42 -19.23
CA ILE A 158 12.78 -22.73 -20.19
C ILE A 158 12.83 -21.64 -21.25
N GLN A 159 13.10 -22.03 -22.50
CA GLN A 159 13.28 -21.10 -23.61
C GLN A 159 12.16 -21.22 -24.65
N TYR A 160 11.42 -22.33 -24.66
CA TYR A 160 10.37 -22.60 -25.62
C TYR A 160 9.08 -23.01 -24.89
N TRP A 161 7.98 -22.38 -25.29
CA TRP A 161 6.64 -22.62 -24.74
C TRP A 161 6.18 -24.06 -24.97
N ASP A 162 6.43 -24.61 -26.15
CA ASP A 162 5.94 -25.93 -26.56
C ASP A 162 6.55 -27.10 -25.78
N THR A 163 7.74 -26.95 -25.21
CA THR A 163 8.44 -28.04 -24.50
C THR A 163 8.51 -27.76 -23.01
N GLY A 164 8.67 -26.49 -22.63
CA GLY A 164 8.91 -26.10 -21.25
C GLY A 164 7.70 -26.15 -20.31
N ILE A 165 6.48 -26.08 -20.85
CA ILE A 165 5.25 -25.98 -20.03
C ILE A 165 4.23 -27.10 -20.29
N LYS A 166 4.55 -28.06 -21.16
CA LYS A 166 3.70 -29.21 -21.54
C LYS A 166 3.19 -30.06 -20.38
N ALA A 167 3.93 -30.14 -19.28
CA ALA A 167 3.49 -30.94 -18.14
C ALA A 167 2.28 -30.32 -17.40
N LEU A 168 1.98 -29.04 -17.66
CA LEU A 168 0.90 -28.30 -17.02
C LEU A 168 -0.25 -27.95 -17.99
N ASN A 169 -0.10 -28.20 -19.30
CA ASN A 169 -1.02 -27.73 -20.35
C ASN A 169 -1.19 -28.79 -21.45
#